data_AF-A0A7W3SYX3-F1
#
_entry.id   AF-A0A7W3SYX3-F1
#
_cell.length_a   1.000
_cell.length_b   1.000
_cell.length_c   1.000
_cell.angle_alpha   90.00
_cell.angle_beta   90.00
_cell.angle_gamma   90.00
#
_symmetry.space_group_name_H-M   'P 1'
#
loop_
_entity.id
_entity.type
_entity.pdbx_description
1 polymer ?
#
loop_
_entity_poly.entity_id
_entity_poly.type
_entity_poly.pdbx_seq_one_letter_code
_entity_poly.pdbx_strand_id
1 'polypeptide(L)'
;MMNPLRYVIQCPECGHELFWYATSNDGSKTFKCINCKTYYLKKNGRHTELKLTDVPNQYNKLYFNHDVVQSKYNGVPTSIACKPKWLRIIEKIIRIKR
;
A
#
# COMPACT_ATOMS: atom_id res chain seq x y z
N MET A 1 -11.86 -0.74 26.80
CA MET A 1 -12.24 -0.80 25.38
C MET A 1 -11.09 -0.26 24.55
N MET A 2 -10.26 -1.12 23.94
CA MET A 2 -9.07 -0.69 23.19
C MET A 2 -9.46 -0.27 21.76
N ASN A 3 -9.21 0.99 21.42
CA ASN A 3 -9.36 1.58 20.09
C ASN A 3 -8.29 0.99 19.15
N PRO A 4 -8.62 0.26 18.08
CA PRO A 4 -7.61 -0.13 17.11
C PRO A 4 -7.38 1.07 16.18
N LEU A 5 -6.58 2.03 16.63
CA LEU A 5 -5.90 2.97 15.75
C LEU A 5 -5.10 2.13 14.75
N ARG A 6 -5.71 1.88 13.58
CA ARG A 6 -5.06 1.17 12.48
C ARG A 6 -3.85 2.00 12.06
N TYR A 7 -2.67 1.46 12.33
CA TYR A 7 -1.35 2.02 12.07
C TYR A 7 -1.28 2.65 10.68
N VAL A 8 -1.15 3.98 10.64
CA VAL A 8 -0.76 4.71 9.43
C VAL A 8 0.70 4.36 9.18
N ILE A 9 1.02 3.88 7.98
CA ILE A 9 2.42 3.62 7.63
C ILE A 9 2.97 4.92 7.03
N GLN A 10 3.99 5.47 7.67
CA GLN A 10 4.60 6.73 7.23
C GLN A 10 5.84 6.47 6.39
N CYS A 11 6.09 7.39 5.47
CA CYS A 11 7.30 7.45 4.68
C CYS A 11 8.45 7.87 5.60
N PRO A 12 9.55 7.10 5.69
CA PRO A 12 10.68 7.46 6.54
C PRO A 12 11.38 8.76 6.09
N GLU A 13 11.28 9.11 4.81
CA GLU A 13 11.96 10.29 4.24
C GLU A 13 11.22 11.60 4.47
N CYS A 14 9.87 11.60 4.33
CA CYS A 14 9.08 12.84 4.37
C CYS A 14 7.92 12.82 5.36
N GLY A 15 7.78 11.76 6.16
CA GLY A 15 6.71 11.60 7.16
C GLY A 15 5.29 11.44 6.60
N HIS A 16 5.09 11.59 5.28
CA HIS A 16 3.78 11.46 4.65
C HIS A 16 3.29 10.01 4.66
N GLU A 17 1.97 9.85 4.63
CA GLU A 17 1.36 8.53 4.54
C GLU A 17 1.81 7.77 3.29
N LEU A 18 2.12 6.48 3.49
CA LEU A 18 2.32 5.53 2.41
C LEU A 18 1.01 4.88 1.99
N PHE A 19 0.91 4.64 0.69
CA PHE A 19 -0.24 4.03 0.05
C PHE A 19 0.09 2.59 -0.29
N TRP A 20 -0.77 1.64 0.08
CA TRP A 20 -0.66 0.26 -0.35
C TRP A 20 -0.87 0.19 -1.86
N TYR A 21 0.19 -0.20 -2.56
CA TYR A 21 0.23 -0.21 -4.02
C TYR A 21 -0.13 -1.60 -4.57
N ALA A 22 0.53 -2.64 -4.08
CA ALA A 22 0.34 -4.01 -4.56
C ALA A 22 0.66 -5.04 -3.47
N THR A 23 0.21 -6.28 -3.69
CA THR A 23 0.63 -7.46 -2.92
C THR A 23 1.15 -8.50 -3.87
N SER A 24 2.36 -8.98 -3.60
CA SER A 24 3.01 -10.07 -4.33
C SER A 24 2.42 -11.43 -3.97
N ASN A 25 2.67 -12.45 -4.80
CA ASN A 25 2.24 -13.82 -4.54
C ASN A 25 2.82 -14.42 -3.24
N ASP A 26 4.01 -13.99 -2.82
CA ASP A 26 4.64 -14.39 -1.55
C ASP A 26 4.04 -13.67 -0.32
N GLY A 27 3.00 -12.86 -0.52
CA GLY A 27 2.35 -12.06 0.52
C GLY A 27 3.11 -10.80 0.91
N SER A 28 4.23 -10.48 0.26
CA SER A 28 4.90 -9.19 0.45
C SER A 28 4.03 -8.04 -0.08
N LYS A 29 4.07 -6.91 0.62
CA LYS A 29 3.28 -5.71 0.30
C LYS A 29 4.19 -4.60 -0.18
N THR A 30 3.82 -4.02 -1.31
CA THR A 30 4.48 -2.84 -1.85
C THR A 30 3.70 -1.61 -1.44
N PHE A 31 4.41 -0.62 -0.92
CA PHE A 31 3.90 0.68 -0.54
C PHE A 31 4.53 1.77 -1.40
N LYS A 32 3.79 2.83 -1.69
CA LYS A 32 4.24 3.99 -2.47
C LYS A 32 4.06 5.26 -1.64
N CYS A 33 5.10 6.09 -1.59
CA CYS A 33 4.96 7.46 -1.15
C CYS A 33 4.58 8.32 -2.35
N ILE A 34 3.42 8.98 -2.32
CA ILE A 34 2.99 9.85 -3.43
C ILE A 34 3.87 11.11 -3.50
N ASN A 35 4.32 11.61 -2.35
CA ASN A 35 5.15 12.81 -2.26
C ASN A 35 6.57 12.58 -2.79
N CYS A 36 7.28 11.58 -2.25
CA CYS A 36 8.64 11.24 -2.68
C CYS A 36 8.68 10.48 -4.02
N LYS A 37 7.54 9.95 -4.48
CA LYS A 37 7.44 8.99 -5.60
C LYS A 37 8.26 7.70 -5.39
N THR A 38 8.60 7.41 -4.14
CA THR A 38 9.45 6.29 -3.72
C THR A 38 8.63 5.08 -3.32
N TYR A 39 9.17 3.88 -3.57
CA TYR A 39 8.53 2.61 -3.24
C TYR A 39 9.23 1.89 -2.10
N TYR A 40 8.43 1.21 -1.29
CA TYR A 40 8.87 0.48 -0.12
C TYR A 40 8.27 -0.92 -0.09
N LEU A 41 9.07 -1.90 0.31
CA LEU A 41 8.63 -3.29 0.42
C LEU A 41 8.50 -3.69 1.90
N LYS A 42 7.40 -4.37 2.23
CA LYS A 42 7.22 -5.06 3.50
C LYS A 42 6.97 -6.54 3.23
N LYS A 43 7.94 -7.39 3.51
CA LYS A 43 7.76 -8.85 3.40
C LYS A 43 6.82 -9.37 4.48
N ASN A 44 6.16 -10.49 4.25
CA ASN A 44 5.23 -11.07 5.22
C ASN A 44 6.00 -11.65 6.42
N GLY A 45 5.58 -11.31 7.66
CA GLY A 45 6.27 -11.69 8.90
C GLY A 45 5.86 -10.82 10.10
N ARG A 46 6.05 -11.31 11.34
CA ARG A 46 5.59 -10.63 12.57
C ARG A 46 6.22 -9.24 12.77
N HIS A 47 7.44 -9.04 12.28
CA HIS A 47 8.19 -7.78 12.42
C HIS A 47 9.02 -7.46 11.18
N THR A 48 8.43 -7.49 9.98
CA THR A 48 9.20 -7.16 8.80
C THR A 48 9.29 -5.65 8.61
N GLU A 49 10.51 -5.14 8.70
CA GLU A 49 10.90 -3.75 8.44
C GLU A 49 10.47 -3.30 7.04
N LEU A 50 10.09 -2.03 6.94
CA LEU A 50 9.79 -1.39 5.68
C LEU A 50 11.12 -0.98 5.01
N LYS A 51 11.50 -1.65 3.93
CA LYS A 51 12.77 -1.36 3.24
C LYS A 51 12.53 -0.47 2.03
N LEU A 52 13.39 0.53 1.86
CA LEU A 52 13.52 1.26 0.60
C LEU A 52 13.95 0.26 -0.47
N THR A 53 13.24 0.23 -1.59
CA THR A 53 13.50 -0.76 -2.63
C THR A 53 13.38 -0.14 -4.00
N ASP A 54 14.31 -0.49 -4.88
CA ASP A 54 14.18 -0.33 -6.33
C ASP A 54 13.20 -1.39 -6.88
N VAL A 55 11.94 -1.29 -6.45
CA VAL A 55 10.79 -1.97 -7.08
C VAL A 55 10.64 -1.73 -8.60
N PRO A 56 11.28 -0.74 -9.28
CA PRO A 56 11.11 -0.51 -10.71
C PRO A 56 11.66 -1.58 -11.69
N ASN A 57 12.04 -2.79 -11.29
CA ASN A 57 12.50 -3.79 -12.28
C ASN A 57 11.62 -5.03 -12.42
N GLN A 58 10.99 -5.51 -11.35
CA GLN A 58 10.17 -6.72 -11.42
C GLN A 58 8.69 -6.41 -11.70
N TYR A 59 8.20 -5.26 -11.21
CA TYR A 59 6.82 -4.81 -11.47
C TYR A 59 6.70 -4.00 -12.76
N ASN A 60 7.74 -3.24 -13.15
CA ASN A 60 7.74 -2.48 -14.41
C ASN A 60 7.56 -3.38 -15.65
N LYS A 61 8.14 -4.59 -15.65
CA LYS A 61 7.99 -5.52 -16.79
C LYS A 61 6.58 -6.12 -16.91
N LEU A 62 5.82 -6.25 -15.83
CA LEU A 62 4.51 -6.93 -15.83
C LEU A 62 3.31 -5.98 -15.78
N TYR A 63 3.44 -4.82 -15.13
CA TYR A 63 2.30 -3.93 -14.85
C TYR A 63 2.36 -2.58 -15.60
N PHE A 64 3.55 -2.00 -15.78
CA PHE A 64 3.67 -0.65 -16.34
C PHE A 64 3.74 -0.60 -17.87
N ASN A 65 4.13 -1.70 -18.53
CA ASN A 65 4.20 -1.76 -20.00
C ASN A 65 2.84 -1.95 -20.69
N HIS A 66 1.75 -2.19 -19.95
CA HIS A 66 0.49 -2.63 -20.56
C HIS A 66 -0.67 -1.62 -20.54
N ASP A 67 -0.68 -0.57 -19.71
CA ASP A 67 -1.84 0.33 -19.69
C ASP A 67 -1.59 1.75 -19.15
N VAL A 68 -2.05 2.75 -19.93
CA VAL A 68 -2.09 4.18 -19.53
C VAL A 68 -2.85 4.37 -18.21
N VAL A 69 -3.82 3.49 -17.92
CA VAL A 69 -4.66 3.54 -16.73
C VAL A 69 -3.85 3.32 -15.44
N GLN A 70 -2.87 2.43 -15.44
CA GLN A 70 -2.10 2.12 -14.22
C GLN A 70 -1.08 3.19 -13.87
N SER A 71 -0.59 3.96 -14.86
CA SER A 71 0.28 5.11 -14.60
C SER A 71 -0.38 6.18 -13.70
N LYS A 72 -1.72 6.22 -13.69
CA LYS A 72 -2.53 7.14 -12.87
C LYS A 72 -2.88 6.57 -11.49
N TYR A 73 -2.59 5.30 -11.23
CA TYR A 73 -2.93 4.66 -9.97
C TYR A 73 -1.90 5.00 -8.89
N ASN A 74 -2.39 5.54 -7.76
CA ASN A 74 -1.55 5.98 -6.65
C ASN A 74 -1.55 5.01 -5.45
N GLY A 75 -2.26 3.89 -5.55
CA GLY A 75 -2.46 2.97 -4.44
C GLY A 75 -3.65 3.36 -3.56
N VAL A 76 -3.83 2.61 -2.47
CA VAL A 76 -4.86 2.82 -1.45
C VAL A 76 -4.21 3.38 -0.19
N PRO A 77 -4.73 4.48 0.40
CA PRO A 77 -4.25 4.99 1.68
C PRO A 77 -4.23 3.89 2.77
N THR A 78 -3.18 3.85 3.58
CA THR A 78 -3.08 2.93 4.72
C THR A 78 -3.94 3.37 5.90
N SER A 79 -4.17 4.67 6.06
CA SER A 79 -5.01 5.27 7.08
C SER A 79 -6.49 5.12 6.76
N ILE A 80 -7.32 4.95 7.80
CA ILE A 80 -8.79 4.96 7.63
C ILE A 80 -9.28 6.36 7.24
N ALA A 81 -8.59 7.41 7.69
CA ALA A 81 -9.00 8.80 7.50
C ALA A 81 -8.94 9.21 6.03
N CYS A 82 -7.88 8.82 5.32
CA CYS A 82 -7.71 9.15 3.91
C CYS A 82 -8.40 8.15 2.96
N LYS A 83 -8.89 7.01 3.47
CA LYS A 83 -9.66 6.05 2.67
C LYS A 83 -11.04 6.59 2.30
N PRO A 84 -11.47 6.46 1.03
CA PRO A 84 -12.79 6.89 0.63
C PRO A 84 -13.88 6.02 1.27
N LYS A 85 -15.03 6.64 1.58
CA LYS A 85 -16.15 5.98 2.30
C LYS A 85 -16.61 4.70 1.60
N TRP A 86 -16.71 4.70 0.27
CA TRP A 86 -17.14 3.54 -0.51
C TRP A 86 -16.23 2.32 -0.30
N LEU A 87 -14.91 2.53 -0.25
CA LEU A 87 -13.96 1.45 -0.03
C LEU A 87 -14.06 0.88 1.38
N ARG A 88 -14.30 1.74 2.38
CA ARG A 88 -14.52 1.31 3.77
C ARG A 88 -15.76 0.42 3.91
N ILE A 89 -16.81 0.71 3.15
CA ILE A 89 -18.05 -0.09 3.13
C ILE A 89 -17.76 -1.47 2.53
N ILE A 90 -17.06 -1.53 1.40
CA ILE A 90 -16.68 -2.80 0.76
C ILE A 90 -15.83 -3.67 1.69
N GLU A 91 -14.79 -3.09 2.32
CA GLU A 91 -13.94 -3.82 3.28
C GLU A 91 -14.76 -4.40 4.45
N LYS A 92 -15.77 -3.66 4.93
CA LYS A 92 -16.66 -4.11 5.99
C LYS A 92 -17.50 -5.30 5.55
N ILE A 93 -18.06 -5.26 4.34
CA ILE A 93 -18.85 -6.36 3.76
C ILE A 93 -17.99 -7.62 3.58
N ILE A 94 -16.77 -7.48 3.04
CA ILE A 94 -15.85 -8.61 2.82
C ILE A 94 -15.44 -9.24 4.15
N ARG A 95 -15.15 -8.43 5.19
CA ARG A 95 -14.83 -8.93 6.54
C ARG A 95 -15.98 -9.65 7.23
N ILE A 96 -17.23 -9.29 6.95
CA ILE A 96 -18.40 -9.97 7.53
C ILE A 96 -18.59 -11.38 6.93
N LYS A 97 -18.12 -11.61 5.70
CA LYS A 97 -18.23 -12.90 5.01
C LYS A 97 -17.09 -13.88 5.32
N ARG A 98 -16.16 -13.52 6.21
CA ARG A 98 -14.97 -14.30 6.56
C ARG A 98 -15.03 -14.71 8.02
#